data_AF-A0A5K0W250-F1
#
_entry.id   AF-A0A5K0W250-F1
#
_cell.length_a   1.000
_cell.length_b   1.000
_cell.length_c   1.000
_cell.angle_alpha   90.00
_cell.angle_beta   90.00
_cell.angle_gamma   90.00
#
_symmetry.space_group_name_H-M   'P 1'
#
loop_
_entity.id
_entity.type
_entity.pdbx_description
1 polymer ?
#
loop_
_entity_poly.entity_id
_entity_poly.type
_entity_poly.pdbx_seq_one_letter_code
_entity_poly.pdbx_strand_id
1 'polypeptide(L)'
;SGTSGGERKLMPTIEQELERRSLLYSLLMPVMDQFVPGLDKGKGMYFLFVKSEAKTPGGLVARPVLTSYYKSKHFTERPFDPYTNYTSPDETILCPDPFQSMYSQLLCGLIQHKEVLRVGAVFASGFIRAIKFLEHNWTELARDIRNGHLNSRITDLSVREAVTKILKPDPELAELIEGECMKNSWQGIIPRLWPNTKYIDIIVTGTMAQYIPTLDFYCNRLPLVCTMYASSECYFGLNLNPLSDPKDVCYTLIPTMAYFEFLPVHRNNGVTDPHVISKTQWEKEEKELVELVDVKLGHEYELVVTTFA
;
A
#
# COMPACT_ATOMS: atom_id res chain seq x y z
N SER A 1 -10.10 1.83 8.58
CA SER A 1 -10.54 3.21 8.27
C SER A 1 -12.00 3.47 8.65
N GLY A 2 -12.73 2.46 9.12
CA GLY A 2 -14.11 2.64 9.58
C GLY A 2 -14.23 3.68 10.70
N THR A 3 -15.41 4.27 10.78
CA THR A 3 -15.76 5.30 11.75
C THR A 3 -16.91 4.86 12.63
N SER A 4 -17.07 5.53 13.77
CA SER A 4 -18.23 5.46 14.65
C SER A 4 -18.51 6.87 15.15
N GLY A 5 -19.74 7.37 14.98
CA GLY A 5 -20.08 8.76 15.32
C GLY A 5 -19.28 9.81 14.53
N GLY A 6 -18.84 9.49 13.31
CA GLY A 6 -17.99 10.37 12.49
C GLY A 6 -16.49 10.27 12.78
N GLU A 7 -16.10 9.68 13.90
CA GLU A 7 -14.70 9.56 14.34
C GLU A 7 -14.10 8.21 13.98
N ARG A 8 -12.78 8.17 13.76
CA ARG A 8 -12.07 6.91 13.45
C ARG A 8 -12.14 5.95 14.63
N LYS A 9 -12.48 4.68 14.37
CA LYS A 9 -12.42 3.64 15.39
C LYS A 9 -10.99 3.49 15.92
N LEU A 10 -10.83 3.45 17.25
CA LEU A 10 -9.55 3.26 17.92
C LEU A 10 -9.35 1.77 18.18
N MET A 11 -8.37 1.18 17.50
CA MET A 11 -8.06 -0.24 17.63
C MET A 11 -6.83 -0.41 18.51
N PRO A 12 -6.96 -1.03 19.70
CA PRO A 12 -5.82 -1.23 20.59
C PRO A 12 -4.81 -2.18 19.93
N THR A 13 -3.54 -2.01 20.26
CA THR A 13 -2.45 -2.85 19.77
C THR A 13 -1.35 -2.87 20.82
N ILE A 14 -0.57 -3.95 20.86
CA ILE A 14 0.60 -4.11 21.71
C ILE A 14 1.88 -4.07 20.88
N GLU A 15 3.03 -3.88 21.53
CA GLU A 15 4.32 -3.75 20.83
C GLU A 15 4.66 -5.00 20.02
N GLN A 16 4.38 -6.19 20.58
CA GLN A 16 4.63 -7.49 19.95
C GLN A 16 3.86 -7.68 18.63
N GLU A 17 2.75 -6.96 18.41
CA GLU A 17 2.03 -7.04 17.12
C GLU A 17 2.84 -6.49 15.96
N LEU A 18 3.84 -5.62 16.20
CA LEU A 18 4.75 -5.17 15.14
C LEU A 18 5.62 -6.30 14.61
N GLU A 19 5.99 -7.28 15.45
CA GLU A 19 6.74 -8.46 15.01
C GLU A 19 5.89 -9.33 14.08
N ARG A 20 4.62 -9.57 14.42
CA ARG A 20 3.70 -10.35 13.56
C ARG A 20 3.42 -9.65 12.23
N ARG A 21 3.24 -8.33 12.25
CA ARG A 21 3.07 -7.54 11.01
C ARG A 21 4.31 -7.65 10.12
N SER A 22 5.50 -7.54 10.72
CA SER A 22 6.77 -7.67 10.00
C SER A 22 6.97 -9.08 9.45
N LEU A 23 6.55 -10.11 10.19
CA LEU A 23 6.52 -11.49 9.72
C LEU A 23 5.61 -11.63 8.49
N LEU A 24 4.39 -11.07 8.50
CA LEU A 24 3.53 -11.15 7.32
C LEU A 24 4.17 -10.46 6.10
N TYR A 25 4.78 -9.29 6.29
CA TYR A 25 5.51 -8.60 5.23
C TYR A 25 6.68 -9.44 4.67
N SER A 26 7.41 -10.16 5.52
CA SER A 26 8.55 -10.96 5.09
C SER A 26 8.16 -12.17 4.23
N LEU A 27 6.89 -12.59 4.27
CA LEU A 27 6.36 -13.67 3.41
C LEU A 27 6.03 -13.22 1.99
N LEU A 28 5.83 -11.91 1.75
CA LEU A 28 5.33 -11.41 0.46
C LEU A 28 6.33 -11.66 -0.68
N MET A 29 7.60 -11.33 -0.46
CA MET A 29 8.62 -11.40 -1.51
C MET A 29 9.08 -12.83 -1.82
N PRO A 30 9.22 -13.75 -0.84
CA PRO A 30 9.41 -15.18 -1.10
C PRO A 30 8.28 -15.84 -1.90
N VAL A 31 7.02 -15.40 -1.70
CA VAL A 31 5.91 -15.84 -2.56
C VAL A 31 6.06 -15.24 -3.96
N MET A 32 6.29 -13.94 -4.07
CA MET A 32 6.43 -13.27 -5.38
C MET A 32 7.58 -13.82 -6.23
N ASP A 33 8.72 -14.15 -5.64
CA ASP A 33 9.92 -14.62 -6.37
C ASP A 33 9.68 -15.96 -7.09
N GLN A 34 8.70 -16.75 -6.64
CA GLN A 34 8.26 -17.97 -7.34
C GLN A 34 7.59 -17.67 -8.69
N PHE A 35 7.05 -16.46 -8.88
CA PHE A 35 6.30 -16.06 -10.08
C PHE A 35 7.05 -15.03 -10.92
N VAL A 36 7.77 -14.11 -10.29
CA VAL A 36 8.49 -13.01 -10.95
C VAL A 36 9.93 -12.98 -10.42
N PRO A 37 10.84 -13.78 -11.00
CA PRO A 37 12.21 -13.88 -10.51
C PRO A 37 13.02 -12.61 -10.78
N GLY A 38 14.08 -12.44 -10.00
CA GLY A 38 15.09 -11.40 -10.24
C GLY A 38 14.65 -9.99 -9.80
N LEU A 39 13.72 -9.89 -8.84
CA LEU A 39 13.31 -8.61 -8.26
C LEU A 39 14.34 -8.05 -7.27
N ASP A 40 15.24 -8.90 -6.77
CA ASP A 40 16.41 -8.58 -5.96
C ASP A 40 17.48 -7.76 -6.72
N LYS A 41 17.42 -7.75 -8.06
CA LYS A 41 18.39 -7.08 -8.95
C LYS A 41 18.05 -5.61 -9.24
N GLY A 42 17.02 -5.07 -8.62
CA GLY A 42 16.58 -3.70 -8.85
C GLY A 42 15.84 -3.13 -7.65
N LYS A 43 14.97 -2.15 -7.92
CA LYS A 43 14.26 -1.38 -6.90
C LYS A 43 12.75 -1.45 -7.09
N GLY A 44 12.04 -1.27 -5.98
CA GLY A 44 10.61 -0.97 -5.97
C GLY A 44 10.35 0.53 -5.86
N MET A 45 9.54 1.10 -6.76
CA MET A 45 9.06 2.47 -6.62
C MET A 45 7.68 2.46 -5.95
N TYR A 46 7.66 2.68 -4.64
CA TYR A 46 6.43 2.70 -3.84
C TYR A 46 6.13 4.10 -3.32
N PHE A 47 4.90 4.56 -3.52
CA PHE A 47 4.40 5.81 -2.95
C PHE A 47 3.75 5.55 -1.58
N LEU A 48 4.53 5.76 -0.53
CA LEU A 48 4.14 5.46 0.86
C LEU A 48 4.00 6.77 1.64
N PHE A 49 2.95 6.89 2.45
CA PHE A 49 2.64 8.15 3.15
C PHE A 49 2.28 7.91 4.61
N VAL A 50 2.93 8.66 5.49
CA VAL A 50 2.42 8.86 6.85
C VAL A 50 1.18 9.76 6.84
N LYS A 51 0.44 9.72 7.95
CA LYS A 51 -0.76 10.53 8.20
C LYS A 51 -0.68 11.15 9.59
N SER A 52 -1.59 12.09 9.85
CA SER A 52 -1.69 12.76 11.15
C SER A 52 -1.86 11.77 12.31
N GLU A 53 -1.35 12.18 13.46
CA GLU A 53 -1.40 11.46 14.72
C GLU A 53 -2.06 12.37 15.77
N ALA A 54 -2.67 11.75 16.77
CA ALA A 54 -3.24 12.44 17.91
C ALA A 54 -2.81 11.74 19.21
N LYS A 55 -3.02 12.39 20.35
CA LYS A 55 -2.90 11.76 21.67
C LYS A 55 -4.28 11.63 22.30
N THR A 56 -4.57 10.48 22.89
CA THR A 56 -5.76 10.28 23.72
C THR A 56 -5.63 11.07 25.03
N PRO A 57 -6.72 11.30 25.77
CA PRO A 57 -6.65 11.95 27.08
C PRO A 57 -5.70 11.26 28.08
N GLY A 58 -5.52 9.94 27.95
CA GLY A 58 -4.57 9.16 28.75
C GLY A 58 -3.12 9.21 28.24
N GLY A 59 -2.84 9.98 27.19
CA GLY A 59 -1.49 10.17 26.64
C GLY A 59 -1.05 9.14 25.59
N LEU A 60 -1.88 8.14 25.28
CA LEU A 60 -1.57 7.14 24.24
C LEU A 60 -1.66 7.75 22.83
N VAL A 61 -0.80 7.31 21.92
CA VAL A 61 -0.81 7.80 20.53
C VAL A 61 -1.89 7.08 19.72
N ALA A 62 -2.73 7.84 19.04
CA ALA A 62 -3.73 7.35 18.09
C ALA A 62 -3.32 7.76 16.66
N ARG A 63 -3.10 6.76 15.79
CA ARG A 63 -2.68 6.96 14.41
C ARG A 63 -3.05 5.78 13.50
N PRO A 64 -3.09 5.95 12.17
CA PRO A 64 -3.28 4.84 11.25
C PRO A 64 -2.17 3.79 11.37
N VAL A 65 -2.53 2.51 11.18
CA VAL A 65 -1.60 1.38 11.34
C VAL A 65 -0.35 1.50 10.46
N LEU A 66 -0.50 1.96 9.21
CA LEU A 66 0.63 2.16 8.31
C LEU A 66 1.54 3.31 8.75
N THR A 67 1.00 4.42 9.26
CA THR A 67 1.81 5.47 9.90
C THR A 67 2.62 4.88 11.05
N SER A 68 2.00 4.02 11.86
CA SER A 68 2.70 3.36 12.96
C SER A 68 3.81 2.44 12.49
N TYR A 69 3.59 1.69 11.41
CA TYR A 69 4.59 0.81 10.81
C TYR A 69 5.76 1.60 10.22
N TYR A 70 5.51 2.62 9.39
CA TYR A 70 6.57 3.42 8.77
C TYR A 70 7.44 4.16 9.80
N LYS A 71 6.86 4.55 10.94
CA LYS A 71 7.60 5.18 12.06
C LYS A 71 8.21 4.19 13.05
N SER A 72 8.04 2.89 12.83
CA SER A 72 8.61 1.86 13.70
C SER A 72 10.04 1.50 13.27
N LYS A 73 10.82 0.95 14.20
CA LYS A 73 12.16 0.43 13.91
C LYS A 73 12.16 -0.70 12.89
N HIS A 74 11.07 -1.47 12.79
CA HIS A 74 10.91 -2.50 11.77
C HIS A 74 10.91 -1.93 10.34
N PHE A 75 10.59 -0.64 10.19
CA PHE A 75 10.73 0.05 8.92
C PHE A 75 12.03 0.85 8.89
N THR A 76 12.24 1.81 9.80
CA THR A 76 13.34 2.78 9.72
C THR A 76 14.73 2.18 10.01
N GLU A 77 14.79 1.07 10.73
CA GLU A 77 16.01 0.34 11.08
C GLU A 77 15.97 -1.08 10.47
N ARG A 78 15.19 -1.27 9.39
CA ARG A 78 15.09 -2.57 8.71
C ARG A 78 16.47 -3.06 8.26
N PRO A 79 16.82 -4.35 8.46
CA PRO A 79 18.06 -4.89 7.93
C PRO A 79 18.06 -4.77 6.41
N PHE A 80 19.26 -4.70 5.82
CA PHE A 80 19.37 -4.75 4.37
C PHE A 80 18.73 -6.03 3.83
N ASP A 81 17.75 -5.87 2.95
CA ASP A 81 17.12 -6.93 2.19
C ASP A 81 17.01 -6.43 0.74
N PRO A 82 17.55 -7.16 -0.25
CA PRO A 82 17.48 -6.77 -1.65
C PRO A 82 16.03 -6.56 -2.14
N TYR A 83 15.04 -7.21 -1.52
CA TYR A 83 13.62 -7.05 -1.85
C TYR A 83 12.93 -5.89 -1.13
N THR A 84 13.58 -5.17 -0.21
CA THR A 84 13.06 -3.91 0.38
C THR A 84 13.86 -2.69 -0.07
N ASN A 85 14.60 -2.83 -1.17
CA ASN A 85 15.33 -1.75 -1.82
C ASN A 85 14.35 -0.83 -2.57
N TYR A 86 13.95 0.28 -1.93
CA TYR A 86 13.01 1.24 -2.49
C TYR A 86 13.72 2.45 -3.10
N THR A 87 13.07 3.07 -4.08
CA THR A 87 13.56 4.34 -4.64
C THR A 87 13.45 5.50 -3.65
N SER A 88 12.42 5.48 -2.81
CA SER A 88 12.08 6.54 -1.86
C SER A 88 12.90 6.42 -0.58
N PRO A 89 13.72 7.42 -0.21
CA PRO A 89 14.35 7.48 1.10
C PRO A 89 13.30 7.54 2.23
N ASP A 90 13.62 6.99 3.39
CA ASP A 90 12.69 6.94 4.52
C ASP A 90 12.22 8.35 4.94
N GLU A 91 13.09 9.35 4.87
CA GLU A 91 12.77 10.75 5.17
C GLU A 91 11.66 11.31 4.26
N THR A 92 11.64 10.90 2.99
CA THR A 92 10.59 11.31 2.04
C THR A 92 9.24 10.69 2.36
N ILE A 93 9.23 9.46 2.89
CA ILE A 93 8.03 8.73 3.31
C ILE A 93 7.49 9.29 4.64
N LEU A 94 8.40 9.64 5.55
CA LEU A 94 8.12 10.14 6.88
C LEU A 94 7.78 11.64 6.91
N CYS A 95 7.97 12.35 5.81
CA CYS A 95 7.60 13.75 5.68
C CYS A 95 6.08 13.93 5.91
N PRO A 96 5.67 14.76 6.89
CA PRO A 96 4.27 14.94 7.23
C PRO A 96 3.52 15.78 6.19
N ASP A 97 4.22 16.59 5.39
CA ASP A 97 3.65 17.39 4.31
C ASP A 97 3.39 16.49 3.09
N PRO A 98 2.11 16.27 2.70
CA PRO A 98 1.79 15.36 1.61
C PRO A 98 2.30 15.82 0.25
N PHE A 99 2.44 17.13 0.02
CA PHE A 99 2.97 17.67 -1.22
C PHE A 99 4.46 17.36 -1.31
N GLN A 100 5.22 17.70 -0.26
CA GLN A 100 6.67 17.49 -0.24
C GLN A 100 7.03 16.00 -0.29
N SER A 101 6.29 15.17 0.45
CA SER A 101 6.44 13.70 0.40
C SER A 101 6.17 13.15 -0.99
N MET A 102 5.07 13.53 -1.65
CA MET A 102 4.76 13.07 -3.01
C MET A 102 5.79 13.54 -4.03
N TYR A 103 6.15 14.82 -4.00
CA TYR A 103 7.10 15.42 -4.94
C TYR A 103 8.48 14.74 -4.85
N SER A 104 9.01 14.60 -3.62
CA SER A 104 10.32 14.00 -3.40
C SER A 104 10.35 12.52 -3.76
N GLN A 105 9.34 11.73 -3.39
CA GLN A 105 9.27 10.31 -3.77
C GLN A 105 9.22 10.11 -5.29
N LEU A 106 8.43 10.92 -5.99
CA LEU A 106 8.32 10.86 -7.44
C LEU A 106 9.64 11.28 -8.12
N LEU A 107 10.29 12.32 -7.62
CA LEU A 107 11.61 12.75 -8.09
C LEU A 107 12.66 11.63 -7.92
N CYS A 108 12.70 10.99 -6.74
CA CYS A 108 13.60 9.86 -6.48
C CYS A 108 13.33 8.69 -7.45
N GLY A 109 12.05 8.41 -7.73
CA GLY A 109 11.63 7.37 -8.66
C GLY A 109 12.03 7.66 -10.12
N LEU A 110 11.97 8.92 -10.55
CA LEU A 110 12.41 9.35 -11.89
C LEU A 110 13.94 9.26 -12.04
N ILE A 111 14.70 9.73 -11.04
CA ILE A 111 16.17 9.65 -11.06
C ILE A 111 16.65 8.20 -11.21
N GLN A 112 15.98 7.27 -10.54
CA GLN A 112 16.36 5.85 -10.49
C GLN A 112 15.58 5.00 -11.51
N HIS A 113 14.99 5.61 -12.55
CA HIS A 113 13.96 4.96 -13.36
C HIS A 113 14.37 3.64 -14.02
N LYS A 114 15.66 3.48 -14.38
CA LYS A 114 16.20 2.25 -14.99
C LYS A 114 16.30 1.09 -13.99
N GLU A 115 16.40 1.38 -12.69
CA GLU A 115 16.50 0.37 -11.64
C GLU A 115 15.12 -0.18 -11.22
N VAL A 116 14.03 0.49 -11.62
CA VAL A 116 12.67 0.17 -11.16
C VAL A 116 12.14 -1.09 -11.85
N LEU A 117 11.88 -2.13 -11.06
CA LEU A 117 11.32 -3.41 -11.51
C LEU A 117 9.85 -3.60 -11.16
N ARG A 118 9.34 -2.81 -10.21
CA ARG A 118 7.95 -2.82 -9.76
C ARG A 118 7.59 -1.44 -9.23
N VAL A 119 6.34 -1.06 -9.43
CA VAL A 119 5.80 0.23 -8.99
C VAL A 119 4.54 0.00 -8.19
N GLY A 120 4.22 0.86 -7.23
CA GLY A 120 3.05 0.61 -6.41
C GLY A 120 2.71 1.66 -5.38
N ALA A 121 1.64 1.37 -4.68
CA ALA A 121 1.18 2.04 -3.47
C ALA A 121 0.26 1.08 -2.72
N VAL A 122 -0.08 1.34 -1.46
CA VAL A 122 -0.99 0.43 -0.72
C VAL A 122 -2.34 0.27 -1.43
N PHE A 123 -2.92 1.37 -1.94
CA PHE A 123 -4.20 1.35 -2.65
C PHE A 123 -4.07 1.93 -4.05
N ALA A 124 -4.84 1.40 -5.00
CA ALA A 124 -4.95 1.90 -6.38
C ALA A 124 -5.17 3.42 -6.45
N SER A 125 -6.05 3.96 -5.62
CA SER A 125 -6.32 5.41 -5.55
C SER A 125 -5.09 6.24 -5.19
N GLY A 126 -4.19 5.72 -4.35
CA GLY A 126 -2.92 6.37 -4.00
C GLY A 126 -1.96 6.43 -5.18
N PHE A 127 -1.86 5.32 -5.93
CA PHE A 127 -1.01 5.25 -7.12
C PHE A 127 -1.52 6.16 -8.25
N ILE A 128 -2.83 6.16 -8.51
CA ILE A 128 -3.44 7.07 -9.48
C ILE A 128 -3.21 8.54 -9.09
N ARG A 129 -3.29 8.88 -7.79
CA ARG A 129 -2.94 10.23 -7.32
C ARG A 129 -1.49 10.59 -7.59
N ALA A 130 -0.55 9.65 -7.50
CA ALA A 130 0.85 9.89 -7.86
C ALA A 130 1.03 10.14 -9.36
N ILE A 131 0.35 9.35 -10.21
CA ILE A 131 0.34 9.57 -11.67
C ILE A 131 -0.25 10.95 -11.99
N LYS A 132 -1.37 11.31 -11.38
CA LYS A 132 -1.97 12.64 -11.53
C LYS A 132 -1.04 13.74 -11.02
N PHE A 133 -0.33 13.51 -9.92
CA PHE A 133 0.66 14.48 -9.44
C PHE A 133 1.77 14.70 -10.48
N LEU A 134 2.28 13.63 -11.10
CA LEU A 134 3.24 13.73 -12.20
C LEU A 134 2.66 14.53 -13.37
N GLU A 135 1.43 14.25 -13.80
CA GLU A 135 0.73 14.97 -14.87
C GLU A 135 0.71 16.49 -14.67
N HIS A 136 0.57 16.94 -13.42
CA HIS A 136 0.52 18.37 -13.09
C HIS A 136 1.89 19.00 -12.77
N ASN A 137 2.92 18.22 -12.46
CA ASN A 137 4.19 18.73 -11.92
C ASN A 137 5.45 18.26 -12.68
N TRP A 138 5.32 17.53 -13.79
CA TRP A 138 6.47 16.99 -14.53
C TRP A 138 7.45 18.06 -15.01
N THR A 139 6.98 19.27 -15.30
CA THR A 139 7.83 20.40 -15.72
C THR A 139 8.79 20.83 -14.61
N GLU A 140 8.29 20.94 -13.37
CA GLU A 140 9.12 21.24 -12.21
C GLU A 140 10.09 20.10 -11.92
N LEU A 141 9.63 18.85 -12.00
CA LEU A 141 10.46 17.65 -11.76
C LEU A 141 11.59 17.52 -12.80
N ALA A 142 11.29 17.71 -14.08
CA ALA A 142 12.28 17.66 -15.15
C ALA A 142 13.32 18.79 -15.01
N ARG A 143 12.89 19.99 -14.60
CA ARG A 143 13.80 21.12 -14.33
C ARG A 143 14.75 20.80 -13.17
N ASP A 144 14.25 20.22 -12.09
CA ASP A 144 15.06 19.83 -10.94
C ASP A 144 16.12 18.79 -11.33
N ILE A 145 15.73 17.78 -12.11
CA ILE A 145 16.65 16.75 -12.66
C ILE A 145 17.68 17.39 -13.59
N ARG A 146 17.25 18.23 -14.54
CA ARG A 146 18.14 18.91 -15.50
C ARG A 146 19.23 19.71 -14.79
N ASN A 147 18.84 20.46 -13.75
CA ASN A 147 19.75 21.36 -13.05
C ASN A 147 20.48 20.70 -11.88
N GLY A 148 20.02 19.54 -11.41
CA GLY A 148 20.52 18.90 -10.18
C GLY A 148 20.20 19.70 -8.91
N HIS A 149 19.14 20.50 -8.91
CA HIS A 149 18.77 21.37 -7.78
C HIS A 149 17.32 21.13 -7.38
N LEU A 150 17.10 20.81 -6.11
CA LEU A 150 15.78 20.54 -5.57
C LEU A 150 14.97 21.83 -5.39
N ASN A 151 13.75 21.82 -5.90
CA ASN A 151 12.74 22.87 -5.84
C ASN A 151 12.64 23.49 -4.45
N SER A 152 12.59 24.83 -4.40
CA SER A 152 12.53 25.59 -3.14
C SER A 152 11.20 25.41 -2.39
N ARG A 153 10.16 24.87 -3.04
CA ARG A 153 8.90 24.47 -2.40
C ARG A 153 9.09 23.30 -1.42
N ILE A 154 10.17 22.54 -1.55
CA ILE A 154 10.53 21.49 -0.59
C ILE A 154 11.30 22.14 0.54
N THR A 155 10.62 22.44 1.65
CA THR A 155 11.18 23.17 2.79
C THR A 155 11.64 22.26 3.93
N ASP A 156 11.17 21.01 3.96
CA ASP A 156 11.55 20.01 4.98
C ASP A 156 13.03 19.64 4.84
N LEU A 157 13.83 19.95 5.87
CA LEU A 157 15.28 19.80 5.83
C LEU A 157 15.71 18.35 5.64
N SER A 158 15.06 17.40 6.33
CA SER A 158 15.38 15.97 6.23
C SER A 158 15.12 15.45 4.82
N VAL A 159 14.01 15.87 4.20
CA VAL A 159 13.71 15.55 2.80
C VAL A 159 14.76 16.15 1.86
N ARG A 160 15.13 17.43 2.05
CA ARG A 160 16.13 18.08 1.20
C ARG A 160 17.49 17.38 1.29
N GLU A 161 17.94 17.05 2.49
CA GLU A 161 19.19 16.33 2.73
C GLU A 161 19.18 14.94 2.08
N ALA A 162 18.09 14.18 2.24
CA ALA A 162 17.97 12.85 1.66
C ALA A 162 17.98 12.89 0.12
N VAL A 163 17.21 13.78 -0.50
CA VAL A 163 17.12 13.89 -1.96
C VAL A 163 18.41 14.45 -2.58
N THR A 164 19.09 15.39 -1.91
CA THR A 164 20.34 15.97 -2.44
C THR A 164 21.47 14.93 -2.54
N LYS A 165 21.43 13.85 -1.75
CA LYS A 165 22.40 12.75 -1.86
C LYS A 165 22.30 11.97 -3.18
N ILE A 166 21.12 11.97 -3.81
CA ILE A 166 20.85 11.22 -5.05
C ILE A 166 20.70 12.12 -6.28
N LEU A 167 20.22 13.36 -6.11
CA LEU A 167 19.95 14.29 -7.21
C LEU A 167 21.25 14.82 -7.80
N LYS A 168 21.45 14.59 -9.09
CA LYS A 168 22.56 15.10 -9.89
C LYS A 168 22.02 15.72 -11.19
N PRO A 169 22.70 16.71 -11.78
CA PRO A 169 22.29 17.24 -13.07
C PRO A 169 22.28 16.15 -14.13
N ASP A 170 21.12 15.92 -14.75
CA ASP A 170 20.93 14.93 -15.82
C ASP A 170 19.99 15.52 -16.91
N PRO A 171 20.54 16.30 -17.86
CA PRO A 171 19.75 16.90 -18.93
C PRO A 171 19.11 15.88 -19.88
N GLU A 172 19.74 14.72 -20.09
CA GLU A 172 19.24 13.66 -20.97
C GLU A 172 17.99 12.99 -20.37
N LEU A 173 18.03 12.66 -19.08
CA LEU A 173 16.86 12.14 -18.38
C LEU A 173 15.73 13.17 -18.36
N ALA A 174 16.05 14.45 -18.13
CA ALA A 174 15.05 15.50 -18.18
C ALA A 174 14.37 15.57 -19.56
N GLU A 175 15.14 15.58 -20.66
CA GLU A 175 14.58 15.59 -22.02
C GLU A 175 13.69 14.37 -22.30
N LEU A 176 14.08 13.18 -21.83
CA LEU A 176 13.25 11.97 -21.92
C LEU A 176 11.91 12.16 -21.19
N ILE A 177 11.93 12.66 -19.95
CA ILE A 177 10.72 12.87 -19.15
C ILE A 177 9.81 13.91 -19.81
N GLU A 178 10.37 15.02 -20.28
CA GLU A 178 9.63 16.06 -21.01
C GLU A 178 9.00 15.45 -22.28
N GLY A 179 9.79 14.73 -23.08
CA GLY A 179 9.33 14.10 -24.33
C GLY A 179 8.20 13.10 -24.12
N GLU A 180 8.20 12.35 -23.02
CA GLU A 180 7.14 11.41 -22.68
C GLU A 180 5.88 12.08 -22.09
N CYS A 181 6.06 13.08 -21.23
CA CYS A 181 4.96 13.77 -20.55
C CYS A 181 4.23 14.80 -21.44
N MET A 182 4.89 15.34 -22.46
CA MET A 182 4.29 16.27 -23.44
C MET A 182 3.36 15.60 -24.45
N LYS A 183 3.34 14.27 -24.53
CA LYS A 183 2.49 13.54 -25.48
C LYS A 183 1.01 13.75 -25.14
N ASN A 184 0.19 13.85 -26.19
CA ASN A 184 -1.27 14.00 -26.06
C ASN A 184 -1.96 12.83 -25.32
N SER A 185 -1.32 11.65 -25.28
CA SER A 185 -1.84 10.48 -24.57
C SER A 185 -0.86 9.97 -23.52
N TRP A 186 -1.37 9.84 -22.30
CA TRP A 186 -0.69 9.24 -21.16
C TRP A 186 -0.92 7.72 -21.06
N GLN A 187 -1.59 7.11 -22.03
CA GLN A 187 -1.79 5.66 -22.07
C GLN A 187 -0.44 4.95 -22.06
N GLY A 188 -0.14 4.11 -21.07
CA GLY A 188 1.13 3.41 -20.96
C GLY A 188 2.29 4.30 -20.50
N ILE A 189 2.03 5.45 -19.86
CA ILE A 189 3.09 6.33 -19.34
C ILE A 189 4.02 5.61 -18.36
N ILE A 190 3.50 4.68 -17.55
CA ILE A 190 4.30 3.96 -16.54
C ILE A 190 5.44 3.17 -17.20
N PRO A 191 5.19 2.23 -18.13
CA PRO A 191 6.28 1.51 -18.81
C PRO A 191 7.10 2.39 -19.78
N ARG A 192 6.69 3.62 -20.10
CA ARG A 192 7.56 4.53 -20.88
C ARG A 192 8.60 5.23 -20.02
N LEU A 193 8.22 5.67 -18.82
CA LEU A 193 9.14 6.30 -17.88
C LEU A 193 9.96 5.27 -17.10
N TRP A 194 9.34 4.16 -16.70
CA TRP A 194 9.94 3.06 -15.95
C TRP A 194 9.91 1.76 -16.78
N PRO A 195 10.75 1.64 -17.82
CA PRO A 195 10.64 0.58 -18.83
C PRO A 195 10.90 -0.83 -18.33
N ASN A 196 11.57 -0.99 -17.18
CA ASN A 196 11.86 -2.30 -16.60
C ASN A 196 10.78 -2.78 -15.61
N THR A 197 9.67 -2.04 -15.47
CA THR A 197 8.55 -2.41 -14.59
C THR A 197 7.90 -3.71 -15.05
N LYS A 198 7.92 -4.72 -14.18
CA LYS A 198 7.34 -6.05 -14.42
C LYS A 198 5.87 -6.13 -14.01
N TYR A 199 5.47 -5.42 -12.96
CA TYR A 199 4.10 -5.41 -12.43
C TYR A 199 3.81 -4.18 -11.57
N ILE A 200 2.53 -3.97 -11.27
CA ILE A 200 2.01 -2.91 -10.40
C ILE A 200 1.54 -3.54 -9.09
N ASP A 201 2.18 -3.23 -7.97
CA ASP A 201 1.82 -3.74 -6.64
C ASP A 201 0.84 -2.80 -5.94
N ILE A 202 -0.45 -3.14 -6.01
CA ILE A 202 -1.55 -2.30 -5.54
C ILE A 202 -2.78 -3.14 -5.20
N ILE A 203 -3.49 -2.76 -4.14
CA ILE A 203 -4.80 -3.36 -3.85
C ILE A 203 -5.82 -2.86 -4.89
N VAL A 204 -6.34 -3.78 -5.69
CA VAL A 204 -7.45 -3.62 -6.65
C VAL A 204 -8.66 -4.54 -6.34
N THR A 205 -8.65 -5.27 -5.22
CA THR A 205 -9.83 -6.01 -4.73
C THR A 205 -10.84 -5.09 -4.02
N GLY A 206 -12.07 -5.57 -3.84
CA GLY A 206 -13.13 -4.83 -3.16
C GLY A 206 -13.47 -3.52 -3.88
N THR A 207 -13.67 -2.43 -3.14
CA THR A 207 -14.02 -1.13 -3.74
C THR A 207 -12.92 -0.51 -4.60
N MET A 208 -11.67 -1.01 -4.53
CA MET A 208 -10.59 -0.55 -5.40
C MET A 208 -10.69 -1.07 -6.82
N ALA A 209 -11.52 -2.10 -7.09
CA ALA A 209 -11.70 -2.69 -8.42
C ALA A 209 -12.19 -1.68 -9.46
N GLN A 210 -12.90 -0.62 -9.02
CA GLN A 210 -13.34 0.47 -9.89
C GLN A 210 -12.20 1.18 -10.64
N TYR A 211 -10.97 1.09 -10.12
CA TYR A 211 -9.79 1.76 -10.69
C TYR A 211 -9.05 0.92 -11.73
N ILE A 212 -9.38 -0.36 -11.90
CA ILE A 212 -8.69 -1.27 -12.84
C ILE A 212 -8.63 -0.67 -14.26
N PRO A 213 -9.72 -0.13 -14.85
CA PRO A 213 -9.65 0.45 -16.20
C PRO A 213 -8.69 1.64 -16.31
N THR A 214 -8.63 2.48 -15.28
CA THR A 214 -7.71 3.62 -15.23
C THR A 214 -6.25 3.17 -15.11
N LEU A 215 -6.00 2.12 -14.33
CA LEU A 215 -4.67 1.54 -14.18
C LEU A 215 -4.22 0.86 -15.48
N ASP A 216 -5.09 0.10 -16.14
CA ASP A 216 -4.81 -0.50 -17.44
C ASP A 216 -4.41 0.54 -18.49
N PHE A 217 -5.11 1.68 -18.48
CA PHE A 217 -4.77 2.81 -19.34
C PHE A 217 -3.34 3.31 -19.08
N TYR A 218 -2.98 3.66 -17.84
CA TYR A 218 -1.65 4.22 -17.53
C TYR A 218 -0.51 3.20 -17.55
N CYS A 219 -0.80 1.93 -17.25
CA CYS A 219 0.18 0.87 -17.06
C CYS A 219 0.32 -0.04 -18.28
N ASN A 220 -0.44 0.21 -19.35
CA ASN A 220 -0.46 -0.61 -20.57
C ASN A 220 -0.72 -2.11 -20.27
N ARG A 221 -1.68 -2.37 -19.36
CA ARG A 221 -2.05 -3.72 -18.90
C ARG A 221 -0.90 -4.55 -18.30
N LEU A 222 0.08 -3.89 -17.68
CA LEU A 222 1.00 -4.58 -16.78
C LEU A 222 0.21 -5.32 -15.67
N PRO A 223 0.67 -6.50 -15.20
CA PRO A 223 -0.01 -7.25 -14.16
C PRO A 223 -0.29 -6.39 -12.92
N LEU A 224 -1.53 -6.43 -12.43
CA LEU A 224 -1.94 -5.77 -11.19
C LEU A 224 -1.93 -6.80 -10.06
N VAL A 225 -1.03 -6.62 -9.10
CA VAL A 225 -0.77 -7.57 -8.03
C VAL A 225 -1.38 -7.09 -6.72
N CYS A 226 -2.29 -7.87 -6.17
CA CYS A 226 -2.81 -7.71 -4.82
C CYS A 226 -2.08 -8.66 -3.87
N THR A 227 -1.17 -8.15 -3.05
CA THR A 227 -0.27 -8.98 -2.24
C THR A 227 -0.85 -9.40 -0.89
N MET A 228 -1.55 -8.51 -0.19
CA MET A 228 -1.91 -8.71 1.22
C MET A 228 -3.31 -8.22 1.57
N TYR A 229 -3.90 -8.85 2.59
CA TYR A 229 -5.16 -8.45 3.21
C TYR A 229 -4.95 -8.20 4.71
N ALA A 230 -5.20 -6.98 5.14
CA ALA A 230 -4.94 -6.52 6.51
C ALA A 230 -5.86 -5.36 6.91
N SER A 231 -5.97 -5.12 8.22
CA SER A 231 -6.73 -4.02 8.80
C SER A 231 -5.94 -3.32 9.92
N SER A 232 -6.59 -2.37 10.61
CA SER A 232 -6.01 -1.71 11.78
C SER A 232 -6.01 -2.64 13.00
N GLU A 233 -7.03 -3.49 13.09
CA GLU A 233 -7.31 -4.46 14.13
C GLU A 233 -6.34 -5.65 14.04
N CYS A 234 -6.13 -6.20 12.84
CA CYS A 234 -5.31 -7.39 12.63
C CYS A 234 -4.77 -7.44 11.20
N TYR A 235 -3.59 -8.03 11.01
CA TYR A 235 -3.07 -8.38 9.69
C TYR A 235 -3.49 -9.81 9.39
N PHE A 236 -4.27 -10.03 8.33
CA PHE A 236 -4.97 -11.31 8.15
C PHE A 236 -4.16 -12.33 7.37
N GLY A 237 -3.68 -11.96 6.18
CA GLY A 237 -3.04 -12.90 5.27
C GLY A 237 -2.54 -12.31 3.97
N LEU A 238 -2.14 -13.20 3.06
CA LEU A 238 -1.55 -12.83 1.77
C LEU A 238 -2.15 -13.63 0.60
N ASN A 239 -1.98 -13.10 -0.61
CA ASN A 239 -2.30 -13.80 -1.84
C ASN A 239 -1.15 -14.74 -2.22
N LEU A 240 -1.42 -16.05 -2.24
CA LEU A 240 -0.43 -17.07 -2.61
C LEU A 240 -0.29 -17.26 -4.13
N ASN A 241 -1.16 -16.64 -4.93
CA ASN A 241 -1.08 -16.59 -6.39
C ASN A 241 -1.13 -15.13 -6.89
N PRO A 242 -0.04 -14.35 -6.67
CA PRO A 242 -0.03 -12.91 -6.88
C PRO A 242 -0.27 -12.47 -8.33
N LEU A 243 -0.08 -13.35 -9.33
CA LEU A 243 -0.31 -13.05 -10.75
C LEU A 243 -1.71 -13.48 -11.25
N SER A 244 -2.63 -13.87 -10.36
CA SER A 244 -4.02 -14.13 -10.74
C SER A 244 -4.69 -12.89 -11.34
N ASP A 245 -5.70 -13.09 -12.19
CA ASP A 245 -6.57 -12.00 -12.65
C ASP A 245 -7.14 -11.26 -11.42
N PRO A 246 -7.22 -9.92 -11.43
CA PRO A 246 -7.78 -9.14 -10.32
C PRO A 246 -9.15 -9.61 -9.82
N LYS A 247 -9.97 -10.24 -10.67
CA LYS A 247 -11.30 -10.79 -10.30
C LYS A 247 -11.22 -12.11 -9.52
N ASP A 248 -10.09 -12.83 -9.62
CA ASP A 248 -9.87 -14.17 -9.07
C ASP A 248 -8.95 -14.15 -7.84
N VAL A 249 -8.56 -12.96 -7.35
CA VAL A 249 -7.69 -12.80 -6.19
C VAL A 249 -8.34 -13.41 -4.94
N CYS A 250 -7.60 -14.33 -4.32
CA CYS A 250 -7.96 -14.94 -3.04
C CYS A 250 -6.85 -14.66 -2.03
N TYR A 251 -7.22 -14.42 -0.76
CA TYR A 251 -6.27 -14.24 0.32
C TYR A 251 -6.30 -15.44 1.26
N THR A 252 -5.13 -16.01 1.53
CA THR A 252 -4.97 -17.08 2.52
C THR A 252 -4.64 -16.45 3.86
N LEU A 253 -5.54 -16.62 4.84
CA LEU A 253 -5.31 -16.17 6.21
C LEU A 253 -4.15 -16.96 6.82
N ILE A 254 -3.28 -16.27 7.57
CA ILE A 254 -2.13 -16.88 8.22
C ILE A 254 -2.51 -17.24 9.67
N PRO A 255 -2.63 -18.54 10.02
CA PRO A 255 -3.25 -18.96 11.28
C PRO A 255 -2.56 -18.48 12.56
N THR A 256 -1.33 -17.98 12.47
CA THR A 256 -0.56 -17.45 13.61
C THR A 256 -0.80 -15.97 13.88
N MET A 257 -1.63 -15.29 13.09
CA MET A 257 -1.85 -13.84 13.17
C MET A 257 -2.93 -13.45 14.19
N ALA A 258 -3.97 -14.25 14.31
CA ALA A 258 -5.04 -14.12 15.29
C ALA A 258 -5.81 -15.45 15.33
N TYR A 259 -6.69 -15.61 16.32
CA TYR A 259 -7.71 -16.65 16.26
C TYR A 259 -8.86 -16.17 15.37
N PHE A 260 -9.16 -16.95 14.32
CA PHE A 260 -10.10 -16.59 13.26
C PHE A 260 -11.35 -17.45 13.33
N GLU A 261 -12.49 -16.77 13.37
CA GLU A 261 -13.82 -17.37 13.36
C GLU A 261 -14.65 -16.71 12.26
N PHE A 262 -15.70 -17.41 11.84
CA PHE A 262 -16.50 -17.04 10.69
C PHE A 262 -17.98 -17.17 10.99
N LEU A 263 -18.70 -16.06 10.96
CA LEU A 263 -20.16 -16.05 11.11
C LEU A 263 -20.81 -16.25 9.73
N PRO A 264 -21.59 -17.33 9.50
CA PRO A 264 -22.23 -17.57 8.21
C PRO A 264 -23.18 -16.44 7.82
N VAL A 265 -23.06 -15.93 6.58
CA VAL A 265 -23.96 -14.90 6.05
C VAL A 265 -25.10 -15.57 5.28
N HIS A 266 -26.28 -15.63 5.89
CA HIS A 266 -27.50 -16.07 5.22
C HIS A 266 -28.17 -14.89 4.52
N ARG A 267 -28.01 -14.77 3.19
CA ARG A 267 -28.77 -13.80 2.38
C ARG A 267 -30.25 -14.21 2.30
N ASN A 268 -31.01 -14.00 3.37
CA ASN A 268 -32.47 -14.10 3.32
C ASN A 268 -33.04 -12.83 2.65
N ASN A 269 -33.87 -13.00 1.62
CA ASN A 269 -34.60 -11.92 0.92
C ASN A 269 -35.70 -11.23 1.79
N GLY A 270 -35.58 -11.25 3.12
CA GLY A 270 -36.52 -10.65 4.05
C GLY A 270 -35.85 -9.53 4.82
N VAL A 271 -36.38 -8.31 4.71
CA VAL A 271 -35.96 -7.14 5.48
C VAL A 271 -36.10 -7.45 6.97
N THR A 272 -34.99 -7.78 7.63
CA THR A 272 -34.89 -7.70 9.09
C THR A 272 -34.27 -6.36 9.44
N ASP A 273 -35.06 -5.55 10.16
CA ASP A 273 -34.67 -4.24 10.67
C ASP A 273 -33.37 -4.37 11.52
N PRO A 274 -32.26 -3.70 11.14
CA PRO A 274 -30.96 -3.87 11.79
C PRO A 274 -30.88 -3.28 13.22
N HIS A 275 -31.95 -2.66 13.72
CA HIS A 275 -31.94 -1.94 15.00
C HIS A 275 -32.41 -2.73 16.24
N VAL A 276 -32.70 -4.03 16.14
CA VAL A 276 -33.09 -4.84 17.31
C VAL A 276 -32.31 -6.16 17.38
N ILE A 277 -31.00 -6.09 17.64
CA ILE A 277 -30.25 -7.28 18.08
C ILE A 277 -30.55 -7.47 19.57
N SER A 278 -31.47 -8.38 19.88
CA SER A 278 -31.70 -8.82 21.26
C SER A 278 -30.48 -9.63 21.77
N LYS A 279 -30.16 -9.59 23.08
CA LYS A 279 -29.10 -10.44 23.68
C LYS A 279 -29.22 -11.93 23.29
N THR A 280 -30.46 -12.41 23.18
CA THR A 280 -30.82 -13.76 22.73
C THR A 280 -30.47 -14.08 21.28
N GLN A 281 -30.22 -13.07 20.44
CA GLN A 281 -29.79 -13.25 19.06
C GLN A 281 -28.28 -13.39 18.97
N TRP A 282 -27.51 -12.59 19.72
CA TRP A 282 -26.05 -12.72 19.80
C TRP A 282 -25.62 -14.09 20.35
N GLU A 283 -26.29 -14.60 21.39
CA GLU A 283 -26.01 -15.94 21.95
C GLU A 283 -26.35 -17.09 20.97
N LYS A 284 -27.18 -16.83 19.97
CA LYS A 284 -27.45 -17.80 18.88
C LYS A 284 -26.40 -17.68 17.78
N GLU A 285 -26.03 -16.46 17.39
CA GLU A 285 -24.99 -16.19 16.40
C GLU A 285 -23.61 -16.69 16.87
N GLU A 286 -23.27 -16.56 18.15
CA GLU A 286 -22.04 -17.12 18.74
C GLU A 286 -21.97 -18.65 18.64
N LYS A 287 -23.12 -19.34 18.71
CA LYS A 287 -23.21 -20.80 18.51
C LYS A 287 -23.08 -21.22 17.04
N GLU A 288 -23.12 -20.27 16.11
CA GLU A 288 -23.03 -20.50 14.66
C GLU A 288 -21.65 -20.17 14.09
N LEU A 289 -20.73 -19.64 14.91
CA LEU A 289 -19.35 -19.40 14.50
C LEU A 289 -18.67 -20.70 14.06
N VAL A 290 -17.96 -20.61 12.95
CA VAL A 290 -17.21 -21.70 12.35
C VAL A 290 -15.71 -21.39 12.45
N GLU A 291 -14.91 -22.38 12.80
CA GLU A 291 -13.45 -22.24 12.86
C GLU A 291 -12.83 -22.09 11.46
N LEU A 292 -11.61 -21.55 11.40
CA LEU A 292 -10.88 -21.34 10.14
C LEU A 292 -10.79 -22.57 9.23
N VAL A 293 -10.66 -23.76 9.81
CA VAL A 293 -10.51 -25.02 9.04
C VAL A 293 -11.86 -25.62 8.59
N ASP A 294 -12.98 -25.13 9.14
CA ASP A 294 -14.32 -25.70 8.95
C ASP A 294 -15.20 -24.89 7.99
N VAL A 295 -14.66 -23.78 7.44
CA VAL A 295 -15.35 -22.99 6.40
C VAL A 295 -15.61 -23.83 5.15
N LYS A 296 -16.76 -23.60 4.50
CA LYS A 296 -17.19 -24.37 3.33
C LYS A 296 -16.96 -23.59 2.04
N LEU A 297 -16.44 -24.28 1.03
CA LEU A 297 -16.23 -23.69 -0.29
C LEU A 297 -17.55 -23.16 -0.87
N GLY A 298 -17.51 -21.93 -1.39
CA GLY A 298 -18.67 -21.27 -2.01
C GLY A 298 -19.65 -20.63 -1.02
N HIS A 299 -19.38 -20.67 0.28
CA HIS A 299 -20.18 -19.99 1.29
C HIS A 299 -19.61 -18.59 1.61
N GLU A 300 -20.48 -17.70 2.08
CA GLU A 300 -20.12 -16.34 2.51
C GLU A 300 -20.14 -16.24 4.03
N TYR A 301 -19.17 -15.51 4.59
CA TYR A 301 -18.99 -15.36 6.03
C TYR A 301 -18.57 -13.93 6.39
N GLU A 302 -18.98 -13.48 7.58
CA GLU A 302 -18.39 -12.33 8.24
C GLU A 302 -17.19 -12.79 9.09
N LEU A 303 -16.05 -12.10 8.94
CA LEU A 303 -14.83 -12.42 9.65
C LEU A 303 -14.89 -11.91 11.11
N VAL A 304 -14.70 -12.82 12.05
CA VAL A 304 -14.56 -12.55 13.49
C VAL A 304 -13.13 -12.83 13.90
N VAL A 305 -12.53 -11.91 14.66
CA VAL A 305 -11.12 -12.01 15.07
C VAL A 305 -10.97 -11.85 16.57
N THR A 306 -10.19 -12.76 17.17
CA THR A 306 -9.67 -12.61 18.53
C THR A 306 -8.16 -12.38 18.45
N THR A 307 -7.73 -11.18 18.82
CA THR A 307 -6.33 -10.73 18.74
C THR A 307 -5.58 -10.93 20.06
N PHE A 308 -4.26 -10.84 20.02
CA PHE A 308 -3.42 -10.90 21.21
C PHE A 308 -3.69 -9.72 22.17
N ALA A 309 -3.51 -9.98 23.47
CA ALA A 309 -3.71 -9.03 24.57
C ALA A 309 -2.39 -8.66 25.24
#